data_AF-A0A800GJ18-F1
#
_entry.id   AF-A0A800GJ18-F1
#
_cell.length_a   1.000
_cell.length_b   1.000
_cell.length_c   1.000
_cell.angle_alpha   90.00
_cell.angle_beta   90.00
_cell.angle_gamma   90.00
#
_symmetry.space_group_name_H-M   'P 1'
#
loop_
_entity.id
_entity.type
_entity.pdbx_description
1 polymer ?
#
loop_
_entity_poly.entity_id
_entity_poly.type
_entity_poly.pdbx_seq_one_letter_code
_entity_poly.pdbx_strand_id
1 'polypeptide(L)'
;MTEHLKVPVGSLKLEFDIDSLPIPEISRKHNALLGQARAQAALEFGVCMQTPGYNIFVMGEPGTGRLSMITNYLSHIAEAQDAPPSYAYVDNFSNAREPISIQLSAGQGQKFT
;
A
#
# COMPACT_ATOMS: atom_id res chain seq x y z
N MET A 1 36.09 -28.56 -33.02
CA MET A 1 35.84 -29.39 -31.82
C MET A 1 34.88 -28.63 -30.87
N THR A 2 33.70 -28.23 -31.36
CA THR A 2 32.74 -27.33 -30.66
C THR A 2 31.27 -27.67 -30.94
N GLU A 3 30.99 -28.72 -31.74
CA GLU A 3 29.62 -29.11 -32.13
C GLU A 3 28.73 -29.54 -30.94
N HIS A 4 29.32 -30.05 -29.86
CA HIS A 4 28.61 -30.50 -28.66
C HIS A 4 28.16 -29.34 -27.73
N LEU A 5 28.57 -28.10 -28.03
CA LEU A 5 28.16 -26.89 -27.30
C LEU A 5 27.04 -26.12 -28.02
N LYS A 6 26.55 -26.62 -29.17
CA LYS A 6 25.48 -25.96 -29.92
C LYS A 6 24.13 -26.16 -29.22
N VAL A 7 23.54 -25.07 -28.77
CA VAL A 7 22.18 -25.03 -28.23
C VAL A 7 21.19 -25.31 -29.37
N PRO A 8 20.29 -26.31 -29.24
CA PRO A 8 19.28 -26.62 -30.26
C PRO A 8 18.35 -25.43 -30.51
N VAL A 9 17.99 -25.16 -31.76
CA VAL A 9 17.17 -24.00 -32.16
C VAL A 9 15.83 -23.95 -31.40
N GLY A 10 15.21 -25.11 -31.14
CA GLY A 10 13.96 -25.20 -30.39
C GLY A 10 14.07 -24.79 -28.91
N SER A 11 15.29 -24.73 -28.34
CA SER A 11 15.54 -24.23 -26.98
C SER A 11 15.88 -22.74 -26.93
N LEU A 12 15.98 -22.08 -28.09
CA LEU A 12 16.22 -20.63 -28.17
C LEU A 12 14.93 -19.82 -28.02
N LYS A 13 13.76 -20.47 -28.12
CA LYS A 13 12.45 -19.83 -28.02
C LYS A 13 11.58 -20.58 -27.03
N LEU A 14 10.94 -19.84 -26.13
CA LEU A 14 9.83 -20.35 -25.36
C LEU A 14 8.59 -20.37 -26.25
N GLU A 15 8.08 -21.56 -26.55
CA GLU A 15 6.80 -21.75 -27.21
C GLU A 15 5.71 -21.89 -26.15
N PHE A 16 4.76 -20.96 -26.16
CA PHE A 16 3.57 -20.99 -25.32
C PHE A 16 2.34 -21.11 -26.22
N ASP A 17 1.52 -22.12 -25.96
CA ASP A 17 0.23 -22.30 -26.64
C ASP A 17 -0.82 -21.39 -25.99
N ILE A 18 -1.18 -20.31 -26.70
CA ILE A 18 -2.09 -19.27 -26.23
C ILE A 18 -3.51 -19.83 -26.06
N ASP A 19 -3.92 -20.76 -26.92
CA ASP A 19 -5.27 -21.31 -26.93
C ASP A 19 -5.51 -22.29 -25.76
N SER A 20 -4.43 -22.80 -25.19
CA SER A 20 -4.46 -23.69 -24.02
C SER A 20 -4.54 -22.94 -22.67
N LEU A 21 -4.42 -21.61 -22.66
CA LEU A 21 -4.35 -20.86 -21.41
C LEU A 21 -5.73 -20.82 -20.72
N PRO A 22 -5.85 -21.27 -19.45
CA PRO A 22 -7.05 -21.05 -18.69
C PRO A 22 -7.16 -19.56 -18.40
N ILE A 23 -8.12 -18.88 -19.02
CA ILE A 23 -8.43 -17.48 -18.74
C ILE A 23 -9.47 -17.45 -17.61
N PRO A 24 -9.08 -17.18 -16.35
CA PRO A 24 -10.04 -17.04 -15.28
C PRO A 24 -10.91 -15.79 -15.51
N GLU A 25 -12.15 -15.82 -15.02
CA GLU A 25 -12.96 -14.61 -14.95
C GLU A 25 -12.22 -13.52 -14.18
N ILE A 26 -12.08 -12.35 -14.79
CA ILE A 26 -11.27 -11.25 -14.28
C ILE A 26 -11.95 -10.65 -13.06
N SER A 27 -11.59 -11.12 -11.86
CA SER A 27 -11.93 -10.43 -10.62
C SER A 27 -11.05 -9.18 -10.50
N ARG A 28 -11.67 -8.00 -10.63
CA ARG A 28 -10.99 -6.69 -10.54
C ARG A 28 -10.52 -6.33 -9.12
N LYS A 29 -10.88 -7.12 -8.11
CA LYS A 29 -10.46 -6.90 -6.72
C LYS A 29 -9.26 -7.77 -6.37
N HIS A 30 -8.08 -7.23 -6.57
CA HIS A 30 -6.85 -7.78 -6.00
C HIS A 30 -6.42 -6.88 -4.84
N ASN A 31 -6.70 -7.32 -3.61
CA ASN A 31 -6.31 -6.62 -2.39
C ASN A 31 -4.87 -6.97 -1.96
N ALA A 32 -4.15 -7.78 -2.74
CA ALA A 32 -2.79 -8.22 -2.46
C ALA A 32 -1.78 -7.57 -3.42
N LEU A 33 -0.57 -7.35 -2.93
CA LEU A 33 0.54 -6.79 -3.70
C LEU A 33 1.10 -7.86 -4.66
N LEU A 34 0.62 -7.87 -5.90
CA LEU A 34 0.94 -8.91 -6.89
C LEU A 34 2.46 -8.99 -7.14
N GLY A 35 3.03 -10.20 -6.98
CA GLY A 35 4.45 -10.45 -7.21
C GLY A 35 5.40 -9.82 -6.18
N GLN A 36 4.87 -9.23 -5.09
CA GLN A 36 5.65 -8.48 -4.11
C GLN A 36 5.46 -9.02 -2.68
N ALA A 37 5.54 -10.35 -2.51
CA ALA A 37 5.30 -11.02 -1.24
C ALA A 37 6.13 -10.46 -0.07
N ARG A 38 7.41 -10.12 -0.32
CA ARG A 38 8.28 -9.50 0.70
C ARG A 38 7.80 -8.11 1.11
N ALA A 39 7.41 -7.28 0.14
CA ALA A 39 6.93 -5.93 0.43
C ALA A 39 5.60 -5.97 1.19
N GLN A 40 4.73 -6.92 0.86
CA GLN A 40 3.48 -7.14 1.57
C GLN A 40 3.72 -7.49 3.05
N ALA A 41 4.58 -8.49 3.33
CA ALA A 41 4.88 -8.87 4.71
C ALA A 41 5.49 -7.72 5.53
N ALA A 42 6.36 -6.91 4.92
CA ALA A 42 6.95 -5.74 5.58
C ALA A 42 5.91 -4.65 5.89
N LEU A 43 4.96 -4.44 4.97
CA LEU A 43 3.87 -3.48 5.15
C LEU A 43 2.90 -3.93 6.25
N GLU A 44 2.49 -5.21 6.23
CA GLU A 44 1.65 -5.82 7.27
C GLU A 44 2.29 -5.67 8.65
N PHE A 45 3.56 -6.03 8.77
CA PHE A 45 4.31 -5.87 10.01
C PHE A 45 4.36 -4.41 10.48
N GLY A 46 4.66 -3.49 9.57
CA GLY A 46 4.76 -2.06 9.89
C GLY A 46 3.43 -1.46 10.34
N VAL A 47 2.32 -1.83 9.70
CA VAL A 47 0.97 -1.34 10.05
C VAL A 47 0.50 -1.86 11.41
N CYS A 48 0.95 -3.04 11.82
CA CYS A 48 0.68 -3.55 13.17
C CYS A 48 1.43 -2.79 14.28
N MET A 49 2.47 -2.02 13.95
CA MET A 49 3.23 -1.25 14.95
C MET A 49 2.64 0.14 15.15
N GLN A 50 1.73 0.24 16.12
CA GLN A 50 1.00 1.48 16.47
C GLN A 50 1.80 2.43 17.38
N THR A 51 3.04 2.07 17.74
CA THR A 51 3.87 2.91 18.62
C THR A 51 4.53 4.03 17.82
N PRO A 52 4.65 5.26 18.37
CA PRO A 52 5.42 6.32 17.73
C PRO A 52 6.88 5.89 17.44
N GLY A 53 7.41 6.33 16.30
CA GLY A 53 8.79 6.04 15.88
C GLY A 53 8.93 4.93 14.83
N TYR A 54 7.86 4.19 14.53
CA TYR A 54 7.83 3.19 13.47
C TYR A 54 7.30 3.81 12.17
N ASN A 55 8.21 4.14 11.25
CA ASN A 55 7.88 4.67 9.93
C ASN A 55 8.23 3.63 8.85
N ILE A 56 7.41 3.56 7.80
CA ILE A 56 7.65 2.66 6.66
C ILE A 56 8.20 3.48 5.49
N PHE A 57 9.31 3.03 4.92
CA PHE A 57 9.90 3.61 3.72
C PHE A 57 9.92 2.60 2.58
N VAL A 58 9.54 3.04 1.39
CA VAL A 58 9.30 2.17 0.24
C VAL A 58 10.22 2.54 -0.92
N MET A 59 10.94 1.54 -1.42
CA MET A 59 11.86 1.68 -2.55
C MET A 59 11.56 0.69 -3.67
N GLY A 60 12.04 1.00 -4.87
CA GLY A 60 11.92 0.16 -6.07
C GLY A 60 12.07 0.97 -7.34
N GLU A 61 11.97 0.30 -8.48
CA GLU A 61 12.15 0.92 -9.80
C GLU A 61 11.03 1.96 -10.07
N PRO A 62 11.31 3.08 -10.75
CA PRO A 62 10.28 3.97 -11.27
C PRO A 62 9.27 3.24 -12.17
N GLY A 63 8.02 3.72 -12.23
CA GLY A 63 6.98 3.15 -13.11
C GLY A 63 6.33 1.84 -12.64
N THR A 64 6.72 1.32 -11.48
CA THR A 64 6.17 0.05 -10.91
C THR A 64 4.85 0.21 -10.17
N GLY A 65 4.26 1.40 -10.13
CA GLY A 65 2.98 1.63 -9.45
C GLY A 65 3.02 1.55 -7.92
N ARG A 66 4.21 1.63 -7.30
CA ARG A 66 4.43 1.51 -5.83
C ARG A 66 3.43 2.29 -5.00
N LEU A 67 3.28 3.59 -5.28
CA LEU A 67 2.38 4.47 -4.53
C LEU A 67 0.95 3.97 -4.63
N SER A 68 0.43 3.75 -5.84
CA SER A 68 -0.93 3.27 -6.07
C SER A 68 -1.19 1.93 -5.38
N MET A 69 -0.24 1.01 -5.48
CA MET A 69 -0.30 -0.31 -4.84
C MET A 69 -0.41 -0.21 -3.32
N ILE A 70 0.46 0.59 -2.69
CA ILE A 70 0.48 0.75 -1.23
C ILE A 70 -0.73 1.52 -0.74
N THR A 71 -1.12 2.61 -1.41
CA THR A 71 -2.30 3.38 -1.05
C THR A 71 -3.56 2.51 -1.12
N ASN A 72 -3.74 1.71 -2.17
CA ASN A 72 -4.90 0.82 -2.29
C ASN A 72 -4.93 -0.22 -1.16
N TYR A 73 -3.77 -0.80 -0.82
CA TYR A 73 -3.66 -1.76 0.26
C TYR A 73 -3.97 -1.13 1.64
N LEU A 74 -3.39 0.04 1.93
CA LEU A 74 -3.62 0.76 3.18
C LEU A 74 -5.06 1.25 3.31
N SER A 75 -5.69 1.72 2.23
CA SER A 75 -7.10 2.10 2.22
C SER A 75 -8.00 0.94 2.62
N HIS A 76 -7.70 -0.27 2.13
CA HIS A 76 -8.46 -1.46 2.50
C HIS A 76 -8.32 -1.81 4.00
N ILE A 77 -7.12 -1.67 4.56
CA ILE A 77 -6.92 -1.87 6.01
C ILE A 77 -7.64 -0.78 6.82
N ALA A 78 -7.58 0.47 6.37
CA ALA A 78 -8.20 1.59 7.06
C ALA A 78 -9.73 1.47 7.15
N GLU A 79 -10.38 0.85 6.15
CA GLU A 79 -11.83 0.56 6.18
C GLU A 79 -12.24 -0.32 7.38
N ALA A 80 -11.32 -1.14 7.91
CA ALA A 80 -11.57 -2.02 9.05
C ALA A 80 -11.16 -1.41 10.40
N GLN A 81 -10.63 -0.19 10.43
CA GLN A 81 -10.18 0.49 11.65
C GLN A 81 -11.18 1.54 12.13
N ASP A 82 -11.09 1.86 13.42
CA ASP A 82 -11.89 2.94 14.00
C ASP A 82 -11.56 4.29 13.34
N ALA A 83 -12.59 5.10 13.14
CA ALA A 83 -12.41 6.43 12.57
C ALA A 83 -11.47 7.27 13.47
N PRO A 84 -10.46 7.95 12.88
CA PRO A 84 -9.52 8.73 13.66
C PRO A 84 -10.24 9.90 14.37
N PRO A 85 -9.75 10.31 15.56
CA PRO A 85 -10.30 11.46 16.24
C PRO A 85 -10.11 12.73 15.42
N SER A 86 -10.99 13.70 15.63
CA SER A 86 -10.86 15.04 15.04
C SER A 86 -10.10 15.96 16.00
N TYR A 87 -9.42 16.97 15.47
CA TYR A 87 -8.73 17.97 16.28
C TYR A 87 -9.24 19.36 15.93
N ALA A 88 -9.39 20.20 16.94
CA ALA A 88 -9.75 21.62 16.78
C ALA A 88 -8.76 22.48 17.56
N TYR A 89 -8.43 23.65 16.99
CA TYR A 89 -7.70 24.68 17.71
C TYR A 89 -8.69 25.66 18.33
N VAL A 90 -8.57 25.85 19.64
CA VAL A 90 -9.35 26.84 20.39
C VAL A 90 -8.44 28.00 20.78
N ASP A 91 -9.04 29.18 20.88
CA ASP A 91 -8.32 30.35 21.33
C ASP A 91 -7.86 30.16 22.77
N ASN A 92 -6.63 30.58 23.02
CA ASN A 92 -6.05 30.53 24.35
C ASN A 92 -6.18 31.91 24.97
N PHE A 93 -7.19 32.08 25.82
CA PHE A 93 -7.49 33.34 26.50
C PHE A 93 -6.33 33.87 27.38
N SER A 94 -5.38 33.01 27.76
CA SER A 94 -4.17 33.43 28.50
C SER A 94 -3.06 33.92 27.58
N ASN A 95 -2.92 33.32 26.39
CA ASN A 95 -1.92 33.69 25.41
C ASN A 95 -2.43 33.47 23.97
N ALA A 96 -2.90 34.55 23.34
CA ALA A 96 -3.44 34.52 21.98
C ALA A 96 -2.45 34.04 20.90
N ARG A 97 -1.14 33.96 21.20
CA ARG A 97 -0.12 33.43 20.27
C ARG A 97 0.08 31.92 20.39
N GLU A 98 -0.56 31.27 21.36
CA GLU A 98 -0.41 29.85 21.67
C GLU A 98 -1.78 29.17 21.69
N PRO A 99 -2.45 28.98 20.54
CA PRO A 99 -3.72 28.29 20.47
C PRO A 99 -3.62 26.86 21.01
N ILE A 100 -4.68 26.38 21.68
CA ILE A 100 -4.70 25.06 22.31
C ILE A 100 -5.37 24.07 21.37
N SER A 101 -4.75 22.90 21.16
CA SER A 101 -5.37 21.79 20.44
C SER A 101 -6.23 20.94 21.38
N ILE A 102 -7.49 20.75 21.03
CA ILE A 102 -8.38 19.80 21.72
C ILE A 102 -8.70 18.61 20.82
N GLN A 103 -8.81 17.43 21.42
CA GLN A 103 -9.21 16.20 20.75
C GLN A 103 -10.73 16.03 20.85
N LEU A 104 -11.36 15.75 19.71
CA LEU A 104 -12.80 15.52 19.57
C LEU A 104 -13.03 14.10 19.03
N SER A 105 -14.18 13.52 19.36
CA SER A 105 -14.62 12.26 18.74
C SER A 105 -14.74 12.43 17.22
N ALA A 106 -14.52 11.34 16.48
CA ALA A 106 -14.63 11.32 15.03
C ALA A 106 -15.94 11.96 14.54
N GLY A 107 -15.85 12.88 13.59
CA GLY A 107 -17.00 13.55 12.98
C GLY A 107 -17.61 14.72 13.76
N GLN A 108 -17.21 14.96 15.02
CA GLN A 108 -17.76 16.09 15.80
C GLN A 108 -17.23 17.46 15.34
N GLY A 109 -16.08 17.51 14.67
CA GLY A 109 -15.48 18.77 14.20
C GLY A 109 -16.38 19.56 13.24
N GLN A 110 -17.18 18.86 12.41
CA GLN A 110 -18.09 19.50 11.45
C GLN A 110 -19.21 20.30 12.12
N LYS A 111 -19.51 20.07 13.40
CA LYS A 111 -20.55 20.82 14.13
C LYS A 111 -20.12 22.23 14.51
N PHE A 112 -18.83 22.53 14.42
CA PHE A 112 -18.23 23.80 14.85
C PHE A 112 -17.69 24.63 13.68
N THR A 113 -17.96 24.21 12.44
CA THR A 113 -17.68 24.97 11.21
C THR A 113 -18.93 25.75 10.81
#